data_AF-A0ABD3P1E6-F1
#
_entry.id   AF-A0ABD3P1E6-F1
#
_cell.length_a   1.000
_cell.length_b   1.000
_cell.length_c   1.000
_cell.angle_alpha   90.00
_cell.angle_beta   90.00
_cell.angle_gamma   90.00
#
_symmetry.space_group_name_H-M   'P 1'
#
loop_
_entity.id
_entity.type
_entity.pdbx_description
1 polymer ?
#
loop_
_entity_poly.entity_id
_entity_poly.type
_entity_poly.pdbx_seq_one_letter_code
_entity_poly.pdbx_strand_id
1 'polypeptide(L)'
;MLRLIDPLALAEEEGFVNKMNAKYVFCHDRIQEAAYSMTAEEESHIAMHYLAFLFSMSTMCYASKISDSVEMGCEILSKLGEELPRSYSDDNIELQIKTTQLMIDNISVMDLLAYRVMTDKTKIMAMKFLRRLKEVTEQVDPNLLPIVTLKMVEITLNYGMSPMSPVGFVYFGSLDANLGDIKGGYKFASLAKSIVDRMKLREIAGQVFYVSADLVCFTEPLHIANENRLENEALALAAGDVTCACYSRVMYASGAFWSGSKLSVSLELVTQGRRFLMSRGHDTSDDYLLLLQHAIIKLIGSAESKTMTDRDVKQRIFNRHNPHALEVYRFLKIYEAFILDDYNRMKESAIEFFQCAAKSWVLTPNHIFHVLTGGLVAFRIYRETNIAFWLEQGEQFKAQMQIWAEQGSSWTFENKCLLLEAEAHFSNDRIDLAQPLYDRAISSAKIHMLVHEEALAYELAANFFFNTSDFLTSLEYYTAAHEKYCQWGAYAKADSLYKSIQEKLTPFLGTLSAHPISIRNELQHPRCYSEGDHRKRKQR
;
A
#
# COMPACT_ATOMS: atom_id res chain seq x y z
N MET A 1 -21.12 -26.71 -26.73
CA MET A 1 -19.66 -26.54 -26.86
C MET A 1 -19.37 -26.17 -28.31
N LEU A 2 -19.58 -24.91 -28.69
CA LEU A 2 -19.35 -24.39 -30.04
C LEU A 2 -17.97 -23.70 -30.06
N ARG A 3 -17.06 -24.24 -30.87
CA ARG A 3 -15.75 -23.65 -31.16
C ARG A 3 -15.98 -22.39 -31.99
N LEU A 4 -15.87 -21.23 -31.37
CA LEU A 4 -16.06 -19.92 -32.00
C LEU A 4 -14.70 -19.30 -32.36
N ILE A 5 -13.84 -20.04 -33.05
CA ILE A 5 -12.66 -19.48 -33.72
C ILE A 5 -12.35 -20.36 -34.94
N ASP A 6 -13.01 -20.10 -36.06
CA ASP A 6 -12.34 -20.25 -37.35
C ASP A 6 -11.65 -18.90 -37.66
N PRO A 7 -10.43 -18.91 -38.24
CA PRO A 7 -9.65 -17.70 -38.41
C PRO A 7 -10.34 -16.74 -39.38
N LEU A 8 -10.49 -15.48 -38.98
CA LEU A 8 -11.02 -14.35 -39.78
C LEU A 8 -10.28 -14.09 -41.12
N ALA A 9 -9.28 -14.92 -41.44
CA ALA A 9 -8.51 -14.89 -42.69
C ALA A 9 -9.41 -15.08 -43.93
N LEU A 10 -10.42 -15.96 -43.87
CA LEU A 10 -11.33 -16.16 -44.99
C LEU A 10 -12.21 -14.91 -45.25
N ALA A 11 -12.61 -14.23 -44.18
CA ALA A 11 -13.40 -13.00 -44.27
C ALA A 11 -12.55 -11.78 -44.72
N GLU A 12 -11.24 -11.82 -44.48
CA GLU A 12 -10.28 -10.86 -45.02
C GLU A 12 -10.04 -11.09 -46.53
N GLU A 13 -9.92 -12.35 -46.96
CA GLU A 13 -9.71 -12.74 -48.37
C GLU A 13 -10.93 -12.44 -49.25
N GLU A 14 -12.14 -12.63 -48.72
CA GLU A 14 -13.41 -12.30 -49.37
C GLU A 14 -13.79 -10.80 -49.27
N GLY A 15 -12.93 -9.96 -48.65
CA GLY A 15 -13.10 -8.51 -48.59
C GLY A 15 -14.20 -8.02 -47.64
N PHE A 16 -14.60 -8.83 -46.66
CA PHE A 16 -15.63 -8.47 -45.67
C PHE A 16 -15.07 -7.65 -44.50
N VAL A 17 -13.82 -7.90 -44.11
CA VAL A 17 -13.13 -7.20 -43.02
C VAL A 17 -11.68 -6.84 -43.41
N ASN A 18 -11.21 -5.68 -42.97
CA ASN A 18 -9.83 -5.24 -43.09
C ASN A 18 -9.11 -5.37 -41.75
N LYS A 19 -7.87 -5.85 -41.78
CA LYS A 19 -6.99 -5.91 -40.61
C LYS A 19 -6.19 -4.62 -40.47
N MET A 20 -6.42 -3.87 -39.40
CA MET A 20 -5.67 -2.65 -39.05
C MET A 20 -5.09 -2.77 -37.65
N ASN A 21 -3.75 -2.74 -37.52
CA ASN A 21 -3.03 -2.66 -36.25
C ASN A 21 -3.55 -3.63 -35.17
N ALA A 22 -3.69 -4.91 -35.54
CA ALA A 22 -4.21 -6.01 -34.71
C ALA A 22 -5.73 -6.00 -34.40
N LYS A 23 -6.51 -5.14 -35.05
CA LYS A 23 -7.99 -5.14 -35.00
C LYS A 23 -8.56 -5.43 -36.39
N TYR A 24 -9.77 -6.01 -36.44
CA TYR A 24 -10.54 -6.20 -37.67
C TYR A 24 -11.65 -5.15 -37.73
N VAL A 25 -11.83 -4.53 -38.90
CA VAL A 25 -12.87 -3.52 -39.16
C VAL A 25 -13.64 -3.95 -40.39
N PHE A 26 -14.96 -3.87 -40.39
CA PHE A 26 -15.75 -4.19 -41.58
C PHE A 26 -15.41 -3.25 -42.73
N CYS A 27 -15.31 -3.81 -43.94
CA CYS A 27 -14.98 -3.03 -45.14
C CYS A 27 -16.11 -2.07 -45.55
N HIS A 28 -17.35 -2.34 -45.13
CA HIS A 28 -18.51 -1.55 -45.50
C HIS A 28 -19.65 -1.70 -44.46
N ASP A 29 -20.38 -0.61 -44.19
CA ASP A 29 -21.50 -0.58 -43.23
C ASP A 29 -22.58 -1.65 -43.51
N ARG A 30 -22.93 -1.87 -44.78
CA ARG A 30 -23.84 -2.96 -45.17
C ARG A 30 -23.35 -4.38 -44.88
N ILE A 31 -22.04 -4.63 -44.89
CA ILE A 31 -21.48 -5.94 -44.52
C ILE A 31 -21.53 -6.10 -43.01
N GLN A 32 -21.26 -5.03 -42.28
CA GLN A 32 -21.44 -4.96 -40.83
C GLN A 32 -22.91 -5.21 -40.45
N GLU A 33 -23.87 -4.56 -41.11
CA GLU A 33 -25.31 -4.79 -40.92
C GLU A 33 -25.75 -6.20 -41.32
N ALA A 34 -25.20 -6.77 -42.39
CA ALA A 34 -25.47 -8.14 -42.81
C ALA A 34 -24.91 -9.18 -41.83
N ALA A 35 -23.66 -9.01 -41.39
CA ALA A 35 -23.05 -9.86 -40.36
C ALA A 35 -23.84 -9.78 -39.05
N TYR A 36 -24.30 -8.58 -38.68
CA TYR A 36 -25.11 -8.38 -37.49
C TYR A 36 -26.54 -8.94 -37.62
N SER A 37 -27.15 -8.90 -38.80
CA SER A 37 -28.48 -9.48 -39.03
C SER A 37 -28.47 -11.01 -39.15
N MET A 38 -27.32 -11.63 -39.45
CA MET A 38 -27.17 -13.09 -39.53
C MET A 38 -26.93 -13.76 -38.16
N THR A 39 -26.50 -13.02 -37.16
CA THR A 39 -26.48 -13.46 -35.76
C THR A 39 -27.83 -13.15 -35.11
N ALA A 40 -28.67 -14.18 -34.95
CA ALA A 40 -29.93 -14.04 -34.23
C ALA A 40 -29.70 -13.73 -32.73
N GLU A 41 -30.65 -12.95 -32.19
CA GLU A 41 -30.82 -12.44 -30.81
C GLU A 41 -30.11 -11.10 -30.48
N GLU A 42 -30.89 -10.01 -30.51
CA GLU A 42 -30.54 -8.64 -30.06
C GLU A 42 -29.80 -8.61 -28.70
N GLU A 43 -30.05 -9.59 -27.82
CA GLU A 43 -29.34 -9.71 -26.54
C GLU A 43 -27.85 -10.09 -26.68
N SER A 44 -27.49 -10.91 -27.68
CA SER A 44 -26.10 -11.27 -27.93
C SER A 44 -25.30 -10.09 -28.51
N HIS A 45 -25.96 -9.23 -29.29
CA HIS A 45 -25.38 -8.00 -29.84
C HIS A 45 -25.04 -6.99 -28.76
N ILE A 46 -26.01 -6.73 -27.89
CA ILE A 46 -25.86 -5.82 -26.76
C ILE A 46 -24.77 -6.35 -25.82
N ALA A 47 -24.75 -7.66 -25.54
CA ALA A 47 -23.71 -8.28 -24.72
C ALA A 47 -22.31 -8.17 -25.35
N MET A 48 -22.17 -8.41 -26.67
CA MET A 48 -20.90 -8.23 -27.38
C MET A 48 -20.45 -6.77 -27.40
N HIS A 49 -21.38 -5.82 -27.56
CA HIS A 49 -21.08 -4.39 -27.53
C HIS A 49 -20.56 -3.94 -26.16
N TYR A 50 -21.19 -4.38 -25.07
CA TYR A 50 -20.70 -4.10 -23.71
C TYR A 50 -19.37 -4.77 -23.41
N LEU A 51 -19.12 -5.98 -23.91
CA LEU A 51 -17.81 -6.62 -23.83
C LEU A 51 -16.75 -5.81 -24.57
N ALA A 52 -17.06 -5.30 -25.77
CA ALA A 52 -16.15 -4.45 -26.54
C ALA A 52 -15.81 -3.15 -25.80
N PHE A 53 -16.77 -2.56 -25.07
CA PHE A 53 -16.49 -1.41 -24.22
C PHE A 53 -15.62 -1.76 -23.01
N LEU A 54 -15.88 -2.89 -22.33
CA LEU A 54 -15.00 -3.36 -21.25
C LEU A 54 -13.57 -3.57 -21.74
N PHE A 55 -13.39 -4.16 -22.93
CA PHE A 55 -12.07 -4.26 -23.57
C PHE A 55 -11.49 -2.89 -23.90
N SER A 56 -12.30 -1.95 -24.40
CA SER A 56 -11.85 -0.60 -24.73
C SER A 56 -11.34 0.15 -23.50
N MET A 57 -12.08 0.11 -22.38
CA MET A 57 -11.64 0.62 -21.08
C MET A 57 -10.30 -0.01 -20.67
N SER A 58 -10.18 -1.34 -20.80
CA SER A 58 -8.93 -2.06 -20.50
C SER A 58 -7.76 -1.54 -21.34
N THR A 59 -7.97 -1.38 -22.66
CA THR A 59 -6.93 -0.89 -23.56
C THR A 59 -6.54 0.56 -23.30
N MET A 60 -7.50 1.41 -22.92
CA MET A 60 -7.23 2.79 -22.53
C MET A 60 -6.34 2.84 -21.28
N CYS A 61 -6.58 1.94 -20.31
CA CYS A 61 -5.72 1.81 -19.13
C CYS A 61 -4.30 1.40 -19.49
N TYR A 62 -4.13 0.37 -20.34
CA TYR A 62 -2.80 -0.04 -20.82
C TYR A 62 -2.10 1.07 -21.62
N ALA A 63 -2.86 1.92 -22.31
CA ALA A 63 -2.34 3.08 -23.03
C ALA A 63 -2.09 4.30 -22.11
N SER A 64 -2.20 4.17 -20.79
CA SER A 64 -2.09 5.26 -19.80
C SER A 64 -3.11 6.39 -19.98
N LYS A 65 -4.23 6.12 -20.67
CA LYS A 65 -5.38 7.03 -20.83
C LYS A 65 -6.47 6.71 -19.81
N ILE A 66 -6.09 6.77 -18.54
CA ILE A 66 -6.94 6.26 -17.45
C ILE A 66 -8.17 7.17 -17.23
N SER A 67 -8.04 8.49 -17.41
CA SER A 67 -9.16 9.44 -17.34
C SER A 67 -10.24 9.16 -18.40
N ASP A 68 -9.85 8.93 -19.66
CA ASP A 68 -10.75 8.57 -20.75
C ASP A 68 -11.51 7.27 -20.43
N SER A 69 -10.85 6.32 -19.76
CA SER A 69 -11.47 5.07 -19.31
C SER A 69 -12.54 5.30 -18.24
N VAL A 70 -12.33 6.26 -17.32
CA VAL A 70 -13.32 6.61 -16.29
C VAL A 70 -14.54 7.27 -16.94
N GLU A 71 -14.32 8.24 -17.82
CA GLU A 71 -15.39 8.95 -18.53
C GLU A 71 -16.28 7.98 -19.33
N MET A 72 -15.66 7.12 -20.14
CA MET A 72 -16.38 6.09 -20.91
C MET A 72 -17.21 5.17 -20.00
N GLY A 73 -16.65 4.73 -18.87
CA GLY A 73 -17.38 3.86 -17.96
C GLY A 73 -18.57 4.55 -17.29
N CYS A 74 -18.43 5.83 -16.90
CA CYS A 74 -19.53 6.63 -16.37
C CYS A 74 -20.65 6.85 -17.41
N GLU A 75 -20.29 7.14 -18.68
CA GLU A 75 -21.27 7.28 -19.76
C GLU A 75 -22.07 6.00 -20.00
N ILE A 76 -21.41 4.84 -19.98
CA ILE A 76 -22.07 3.55 -20.18
C ILE A 76 -22.97 3.22 -19.00
N LEU A 77 -22.55 3.49 -17.76
CA LEU A 77 -23.37 3.30 -16.57
C LEU A 77 -24.65 4.15 -16.63
N SER A 78 -24.56 5.40 -17.07
CA SER A 78 -25.74 6.25 -17.31
C SER A 78 -26.70 5.63 -18.33
N LYS A 79 -26.19 5.07 -19.45
CA LYS A 79 -27.00 4.33 -20.44
C LYS A 79 -27.63 3.06 -19.88
N LEU A 80 -27.03 2.46 -18.85
CA LEU A 80 -27.57 1.30 -18.11
C LEU A 80 -28.55 1.71 -16.99
N GLY A 81 -28.86 3.01 -16.86
CA GLY A 81 -29.76 3.54 -15.83
C GLY A 81 -29.11 3.66 -14.45
N GLU A 82 -27.78 3.64 -14.37
CA GLU A 82 -27.01 3.87 -13.14
C GLU A 82 -26.23 5.17 -13.25
N GLU A 83 -26.85 6.28 -12.85
CA GLU A 83 -26.15 7.56 -12.77
C GLU A 83 -25.24 7.60 -11.54
N LEU A 84 -23.97 7.92 -11.77
CA LEU A 84 -23.00 8.17 -10.70
C LEU A 84 -22.87 9.69 -10.46
N PRO A 85 -23.01 10.15 -9.22
CA PRO A 85 -22.65 11.50 -8.84
C PRO A 85 -21.21 11.83 -9.22
N ARG A 86 -20.97 13.03 -9.74
CA ARG A 86 -19.62 13.48 -10.14
C ARG A 86 -18.70 13.74 -8.97
N SER A 87 -19.24 14.14 -7.82
CA SER A 87 -18.52 14.26 -6.56
C SER A 87 -19.49 14.32 -5.39
N TYR A 88 -19.00 13.94 -4.22
CA TYR A 88 -19.63 14.21 -2.93
C TYR A 88 -18.64 14.95 -2.04
N SER A 89 -19.15 15.70 -1.05
CA SER A 89 -18.32 16.10 0.08
C SER A 89 -17.96 14.89 0.93
N ASP A 90 -16.81 14.94 1.60
CA ASP A 90 -16.34 13.86 2.48
C ASP A 90 -17.41 13.48 3.52
N ASP A 91 -18.02 14.46 4.18
CA ASP A 91 -19.10 14.25 5.17
C ASP A 91 -20.29 13.47 4.60
N ASN A 92 -20.64 13.73 3.32
CA ASN A 92 -21.74 13.02 2.67
C ASN A 92 -21.34 11.59 2.33
N ILE A 93 -20.08 11.34 1.93
CA ILE A 93 -19.57 9.98 1.71
C ILE A 93 -19.60 9.19 3.02
N GLU A 94 -19.10 9.75 4.11
CA GLU A 94 -19.12 9.11 5.43
C GLU A 94 -20.55 8.78 5.88
N LEU A 95 -21.49 9.71 5.68
CA LEU A 95 -22.90 9.49 5.99
C LEU A 95 -23.49 8.35 5.17
N GLN A 96 -23.18 8.28 3.87
CA GLN A 96 -23.65 7.21 3.00
C GLN A 96 -23.06 5.86 3.41
N ILE A 97 -21.76 5.78 3.74
CA ILE A 97 -21.12 4.56 4.25
C ILE A 97 -21.83 4.07 5.51
N LYS A 98 -22.04 4.95 6.51
CA LYS A 98 -22.76 4.61 7.75
C LYS A 98 -24.20 4.17 7.49
N THR A 99 -24.88 4.81 6.54
CA THR A 99 -26.26 4.45 6.18
C THR A 99 -26.31 3.07 5.53
N THR A 100 -25.40 2.78 4.60
CA THR A 100 -25.27 1.47 3.98
C THR A 100 -24.89 0.39 4.99
N GLN A 101 -24.02 0.70 5.96
CA GLN A 101 -23.67 -0.22 7.05
C GLN A 101 -24.90 -0.67 7.82
N LEU A 102 -25.74 0.28 8.25
CA LEU A 102 -26.99 -0.02 8.96
C LEU A 102 -27.95 -0.87 8.14
N MET A 103 -27.99 -0.71 6.81
CA MET A 103 -28.80 -1.57 5.95
C MET A 103 -28.29 -3.01 5.94
N ILE A 104 -26.97 -3.21 5.89
CA ILE A 104 -26.37 -4.54 5.83
C ILE A 104 -26.42 -5.23 7.20
N ASP A 105 -26.24 -4.50 8.31
CA ASP A 105 -26.29 -5.05 9.67
C ASP A 105 -27.64 -5.70 10.00
N ASN A 106 -28.71 -5.30 9.32
CA ASN A 106 -30.03 -5.93 9.42
C ASN A 106 -30.13 -7.28 8.70
N ILE A 107 -29.09 -7.73 8.00
CA ILE A 107 -29.05 -8.97 7.24
C ILE A 107 -27.96 -9.87 7.82
N SER A 108 -28.31 -11.09 8.21
CA SER A 108 -27.31 -12.01 8.73
C SER A 108 -26.32 -12.45 7.64
N VAL A 109 -25.10 -12.79 8.03
CA VAL A 109 -24.08 -13.36 7.11
C VAL A 109 -24.61 -14.59 6.38
N MET A 110 -25.38 -15.43 7.06
CA MET A 110 -25.99 -16.63 6.45
C MET A 110 -27.05 -16.27 5.41
N ASP A 111 -27.84 -15.23 5.66
CA ASP A 111 -28.84 -14.74 4.70
C ASP A 111 -28.18 -14.08 3.49
N LEU A 112 -27.07 -13.35 3.67
CA LEU A 112 -26.26 -12.82 2.56
C LEU A 112 -25.63 -13.94 1.72
N LEU A 113 -25.18 -15.02 2.36
CA LEU A 113 -24.67 -16.19 1.64
C LEU A 113 -25.79 -16.95 0.90
N ALA A 114 -27.02 -16.90 1.40
CA ALA A 114 -28.21 -17.50 0.79
C ALA A 114 -29.03 -16.50 -0.05
N TYR A 115 -28.46 -15.31 -0.34
CA TYR A 115 -29.20 -14.23 -0.99
C TYR A 115 -29.64 -14.60 -2.39
N ARG A 116 -30.77 -14.02 -2.85
CA ARG A 116 -31.31 -14.29 -4.19
C ARG A 116 -30.28 -13.98 -5.27
N VAL A 117 -30.23 -14.80 -6.32
CA VAL A 117 -29.37 -14.55 -7.48
C VAL A 117 -29.92 -13.38 -8.28
N MET A 118 -29.04 -12.48 -8.72
CA MET A 118 -29.41 -11.38 -9.61
C MET A 118 -29.85 -11.91 -10.97
N THR A 119 -31.07 -11.56 -11.40
CA THR A 119 -31.63 -11.98 -12.70
C THR A 119 -31.73 -10.84 -13.72
N ASP A 120 -31.68 -9.58 -13.25
CA ASP A 120 -31.72 -8.41 -14.12
C ASP A 120 -30.41 -8.28 -14.92
N LYS A 121 -30.50 -8.50 -16.23
CA LYS A 121 -29.35 -8.48 -17.15
C LYS A 121 -28.67 -7.11 -17.21
N THR A 122 -29.44 -6.02 -17.12
CA THR A 122 -28.92 -4.65 -17.12
C THR A 122 -28.10 -4.39 -15.88
N LYS A 123 -28.58 -4.82 -14.70
CA LYS A 123 -27.84 -4.69 -13.43
C LYS A 123 -26.62 -5.58 -13.36
N ILE A 124 -26.69 -6.81 -13.89
CA ILE A 124 -25.51 -7.69 -14.01
C ILE A 124 -24.44 -7.00 -14.87
N MET A 125 -24.82 -6.35 -15.97
CA MET A 125 -23.89 -5.62 -16.82
C MET A 125 -23.33 -4.39 -16.10
N ALA A 126 -24.17 -3.60 -15.42
CA ALA A 126 -23.73 -2.46 -14.63
C ALA A 126 -22.69 -2.86 -13.56
N MET A 127 -22.89 -3.99 -12.87
CA MET A 127 -21.94 -4.53 -11.90
C MET A 127 -20.56 -4.84 -12.51
N LYS A 128 -20.50 -5.29 -13.78
CA LYS A 128 -19.23 -5.51 -14.48
C LYS A 128 -18.52 -4.19 -14.79
N PHE A 129 -19.27 -3.17 -15.23
CA PHE A 129 -18.71 -1.83 -15.47
C PHE A 129 -18.26 -1.17 -14.16
N LEU A 130 -19.02 -1.27 -13.08
CA LEU A 130 -18.64 -0.76 -11.76
C LEU A 130 -17.35 -1.41 -11.26
N ARG A 131 -17.20 -2.74 -11.38
CA ARG A 131 -15.94 -3.43 -11.06
C ARG A 131 -14.78 -2.87 -11.87
N ARG A 132 -14.96 -2.66 -13.18
CA ARG A 132 -13.88 -2.13 -14.03
C ARG A 132 -13.56 -0.67 -13.67
N LEU A 133 -14.57 0.16 -13.42
CA LEU A 133 -14.41 1.55 -12.99
C LEU A 133 -13.60 1.60 -11.68
N LYS A 134 -13.91 0.70 -10.74
CA LYS A 134 -13.20 0.57 -9.47
C LYS A 134 -11.68 0.40 -9.65
N GLU A 135 -11.24 -0.45 -10.58
CA GLU A 135 -9.80 -0.72 -10.82
C GLU A 135 -9.03 0.52 -11.26
N VAL A 136 -9.71 1.47 -11.91
CA VAL A 136 -9.09 2.66 -12.52
C VAL A 136 -9.25 3.92 -11.65
N THR A 137 -10.31 3.98 -10.85
CA THR A 137 -10.61 5.15 -9.98
C THR A 137 -9.50 5.44 -8.98
N GLU A 138 -8.88 4.43 -8.35
CA GLU A 138 -7.78 4.64 -7.40
C GLU A 138 -6.58 5.39 -7.98
N GLN A 139 -6.38 5.38 -9.31
CA GLN A 139 -5.23 5.99 -9.96
C GLN A 139 -5.49 7.42 -10.47
N VAL A 140 -6.76 7.80 -10.68
CA VAL A 140 -7.12 9.07 -11.34
C VAL A 140 -8.06 9.92 -10.50
N ASP A 141 -9.07 9.32 -9.90
CA ASP A 141 -10.06 10.01 -9.08
C ASP A 141 -10.43 9.16 -7.85
N PRO A 142 -9.64 9.26 -6.77
CA PRO A 142 -9.90 8.52 -5.54
C PRO A 142 -11.28 8.79 -4.94
N ASN A 143 -11.89 9.96 -5.20
CA ASN A 143 -13.20 10.32 -4.65
C ASN A 143 -14.37 9.58 -5.31
N LEU A 144 -14.15 9.00 -6.49
CA LEU A 144 -15.16 8.17 -7.15
C LEU A 144 -15.25 6.76 -6.56
N LEU A 145 -14.20 6.29 -5.87
CA LEU A 145 -14.15 4.94 -5.33
C LEU A 145 -15.28 4.62 -4.31
N PRO A 146 -15.55 5.47 -3.30
CA PRO A 146 -16.66 5.22 -2.38
C PRO A 146 -18.01 5.16 -3.10
N ILE A 147 -18.21 6.04 -4.08
CA ILE A 147 -19.46 6.14 -4.85
C ILE A 147 -19.72 4.84 -5.61
N VAL A 148 -18.70 4.34 -6.32
CA VAL A 148 -18.79 3.07 -7.08
C VAL A 148 -19.04 1.91 -6.12
N THR A 149 -18.34 1.88 -4.99
CA THR A 149 -18.46 0.80 -3.99
C THR A 149 -19.85 0.75 -3.39
N LEU A 150 -20.37 1.89 -2.93
CA LEU A 150 -21.72 2.02 -2.37
C LEU A 150 -22.77 1.62 -3.41
N LYS A 151 -22.58 2.00 -4.68
CA LYS A 151 -23.47 1.61 -5.78
C LYS A 151 -23.50 0.10 -6.02
N MET A 152 -22.34 -0.57 -5.98
CA MET A 152 -22.27 -2.03 -6.10
C MET A 152 -23.02 -2.74 -4.96
N VAL A 153 -22.90 -2.22 -3.73
CA VAL A 153 -23.64 -2.74 -2.58
C VAL A 153 -25.13 -2.47 -2.72
N GLU A 154 -25.54 -1.26 -3.07
CA GLU A 154 -26.94 -0.88 -3.31
C GLU A 154 -27.62 -1.81 -4.33
N ILE A 155 -26.98 -2.01 -5.50
CA ILE A 155 -27.50 -2.91 -6.54
C ILE A 155 -27.59 -4.34 -6.02
N THR A 156 -26.60 -4.79 -5.25
CA THR A 156 -26.59 -6.15 -4.67
C THR A 156 -27.77 -6.34 -3.71
N LEU A 157 -28.02 -5.38 -2.82
CA LEU A 157 -29.12 -5.45 -1.85
C LEU A 157 -30.48 -5.39 -2.55
N ASN A 158 -30.64 -4.54 -3.56
CA ASN A 158 -31.92 -4.32 -4.26
C ASN A 158 -32.25 -5.39 -5.31
N TYR A 159 -31.26 -5.94 -6.02
CA TYR A 159 -31.49 -6.83 -7.17
C TYR A 159 -30.98 -8.26 -6.98
N GLY A 160 -30.22 -8.53 -5.93
CA GLY A 160 -29.67 -9.86 -5.63
C GLY A 160 -28.16 -9.94 -5.81
N MET A 161 -27.60 -11.10 -5.49
CA MET A 161 -26.17 -11.38 -5.59
C MET A 161 -25.77 -11.61 -7.05
N SER A 162 -24.79 -10.85 -7.52
CA SER A 162 -24.11 -11.08 -8.80
C SER A 162 -22.73 -11.71 -8.57
N PRO A 163 -22.10 -12.31 -9.60
CA PRO A 163 -20.70 -12.72 -9.52
C PRO A 163 -19.72 -11.60 -9.15
N MET A 164 -20.08 -10.32 -9.33
CA MET A 164 -19.22 -9.18 -9.02
C MET A 164 -19.49 -8.59 -7.62
N SER A 165 -20.57 -9.00 -6.95
CA SER A 165 -20.97 -8.47 -5.64
C SER A 165 -19.91 -8.63 -4.54
N PRO A 166 -19.09 -9.72 -4.49
CA PRO A 166 -18.03 -9.82 -3.48
C PRO A 166 -17.00 -8.69 -3.54
N VAL A 167 -16.76 -8.12 -4.73
CA VAL A 167 -15.89 -6.95 -4.89
C VAL A 167 -16.50 -5.74 -4.17
N GLY A 168 -17.80 -5.52 -4.30
CA GLY A 168 -18.51 -4.46 -3.57
C GLY A 168 -18.34 -4.60 -2.05
N PHE A 169 -18.55 -5.81 -1.51
CA PHE A 169 -18.42 -6.05 -0.06
C PHE A 169 -17.00 -5.86 0.46
N VAL A 170 -15.96 -6.38 -0.23
CA VAL A 170 -14.59 -6.27 0.29
C VAL A 170 -14.11 -4.81 0.30
N TYR A 171 -14.44 -4.02 -0.73
CA TYR A 171 -14.11 -2.60 -0.75
C TYR A 171 -14.96 -1.80 0.24
N PHE A 172 -16.23 -2.15 0.42
CA PHE A 172 -17.04 -1.56 1.46
C PHE A 172 -16.44 -1.79 2.85
N GLY A 173 -15.92 -2.99 3.11
CA GLY A 173 -15.15 -3.27 4.33
C GLY A 173 -13.88 -2.42 4.46
N SER A 174 -13.19 -2.13 3.34
CA SER A 174 -12.04 -1.21 3.37
C SER A 174 -12.44 0.22 3.70
N LEU A 175 -13.56 0.71 3.15
CA LEU A 175 -14.10 2.04 3.49
C LEU A 175 -14.46 2.13 4.97
N ASP A 176 -15.17 1.13 5.50
CA ASP A 176 -15.60 1.08 6.90
C ASP A 176 -14.41 1.03 7.86
N ALA A 177 -13.40 0.21 7.53
CA ALA A 177 -12.14 0.18 8.28
C ALA A 177 -11.40 1.53 8.25
N ASN A 178 -11.43 2.24 7.12
CA ASN A 178 -10.82 3.56 6.99
C ASN A 178 -11.53 4.62 7.86
N LEU A 179 -12.85 4.47 8.10
CA LEU A 179 -13.62 5.30 9.05
C LEU A 179 -13.43 4.88 10.52
N GLY A 180 -12.64 3.84 10.79
CA GLY A 180 -12.27 3.39 12.13
C GLY A 180 -12.84 2.04 12.55
N ASP A 181 -13.82 1.47 11.84
CA ASP A 181 -14.35 0.13 12.18
C ASP A 181 -13.56 -0.99 11.49
N ILE A 182 -12.34 -1.23 11.98
CA ILE A 182 -11.45 -2.29 11.46
C ILE A 182 -12.13 -3.67 11.54
N LYS A 183 -12.84 -3.96 12.62
CA LYS A 183 -13.48 -5.27 12.83
C LYS A 183 -14.65 -5.47 11.88
N GLY A 184 -15.47 -4.44 11.68
CA GLY A 184 -16.52 -4.39 10.66
C GLY A 184 -15.95 -4.65 9.27
N GLY A 185 -14.91 -3.90 8.91
CA GLY A 185 -14.20 -4.08 7.65
C GLY A 185 -13.68 -5.51 7.41
N TYR A 186 -13.05 -6.11 8.41
CA TYR A 186 -12.56 -7.49 8.33
C TYR A 186 -13.68 -8.53 8.15
N LYS A 187 -14.86 -8.30 8.77
CA LYS A 187 -16.03 -9.18 8.57
C LYS A 187 -16.49 -9.16 7.13
N PHE A 188 -16.53 -7.99 6.48
CA PHE A 188 -16.89 -7.90 5.05
C PHE A 188 -15.87 -8.57 4.13
N ALA A 189 -14.58 -8.45 4.44
CA ALA A 189 -13.55 -9.18 3.71
C ALA A 189 -13.72 -10.70 3.83
N SER A 190 -14.02 -11.19 5.03
CA SER A 190 -14.29 -12.61 5.30
C SER A 190 -15.55 -13.11 4.59
N LEU A 191 -16.61 -12.29 4.57
CA LEU A 191 -17.83 -12.56 3.80
C LEU A 191 -17.53 -12.66 2.30
N ALA A 192 -16.80 -11.69 1.74
CA ALA A 192 -16.45 -11.67 0.33
C ALA A 192 -15.65 -12.91 -0.08
N LYS A 193 -14.64 -13.30 0.70
CA LYS A 193 -13.89 -14.55 0.50
C LYS A 193 -14.80 -15.78 0.52
N SER A 194 -15.69 -15.86 1.50
CA SER A 194 -16.64 -16.98 1.64
C SER A 194 -17.56 -17.10 0.42
N ILE A 195 -18.03 -15.97 -0.13
CA ILE A 195 -18.85 -15.96 -1.35
C ILE A 195 -18.03 -16.45 -2.55
N VAL A 196 -16.80 -15.97 -2.72
CA VAL A 196 -15.89 -16.40 -3.81
C VAL A 196 -15.66 -17.91 -3.77
N ASP A 197 -15.40 -18.47 -2.58
CA ASP A 197 -15.14 -19.90 -2.40
C ASP A 197 -16.37 -20.76 -2.64
N ARG A 198 -17.54 -20.32 -2.19
CA ARG A 198 -18.82 -21.02 -2.38
C ARG A 198 -19.24 -21.03 -3.84
N MET A 199 -19.15 -19.89 -4.51
CA MET A 199 -19.58 -19.70 -5.90
C MET A 199 -18.48 -20.05 -6.93
N LYS A 200 -17.26 -20.39 -6.47
CA LYS A 200 -16.10 -20.74 -7.31
C LYS A 200 -15.73 -19.64 -8.32
N LEU A 201 -15.77 -18.39 -7.86
CA LEU A 201 -15.59 -17.19 -8.69
C LEU A 201 -14.11 -16.88 -8.93
N ARG A 202 -13.43 -17.69 -9.76
CA ARG A 202 -11.99 -17.55 -10.04
C ARG A 202 -11.61 -16.19 -10.63
N GLU A 203 -12.48 -15.58 -11.43
CA GLU A 203 -12.19 -14.31 -12.14
C GLU A 203 -12.05 -13.10 -11.22
N ILE A 204 -12.69 -13.10 -10.04
CA ILE A 204 -12.64 -12.00 -9.06
C ILE A 204 -11.85 -12.36 -7.81
N ALA A 205 -11.39 -13.62 -7.69
CA ALA A 205 -10.68 -14.10 -6.51
C ALA A 205 -9.43 -13.25 -6.23
N GLY A 206 -8.63 -12.97 -7.26
CA GLY A 206 -7.42 -12.14 -7.14
C GLY A 206 -7.69 -10.77 -6.51
N GLN A 207 -8.76 -10.12 -6.93
CA GLN A 207 -9.14 -8.79 -6.42
C GLN A 207 -9.67 -8.85 -4.99
N VAL A 208 -10.53 -9.82 -4.68
CA VAL A 208 -11.10 -9.97 -3.32
C VAL A 208 -10.02 -10.31 -2.30
N PHE A 209 -9.15 -11.27 -2.63
CA PHE A 209 -8.09 -11.71 -1.72
C PHE A 209 -7.01 -10.64 -1.54
N TYR A 210 -6.72 -9.83 -2.57
CA TYR A 210 -5.81 -8.68 -2.47
C TYR A 210 -6.24 -7.69 -1.37
N VAL A 211 -7.45 -7.13 -1.48
CA VAL A 211 -7.97 -6.15 -0.49
C VAL A 211 -8.14 -6.78 0.88
N SER A 212 -8.56 -8.04 0.91
CA SER A 212 -8.68 -8.77 2.17
C SER A 212 -7.33 -8.90 2.88
N ALA A 213 -6.23 -9.10 2.15
CA ALA A 213 -4.88 -9.18 2.73
C ALA A 213 -4.44 -7.83 3.33
N ASP A 214 -4.88 -6.71 2.77
CA ASP A 214 -4.60 -5.39 3.33
C ASP A 214 -5.34 -5.16 4.65
N LEU A 215 -6.61 -5.58 4.75
CA LEU A 215 -7.37 -5.54 6.01
C LEU A 215 -6.82 -6.51 7.07
N VAL A 216 -6.26 -7.65 6.66
CA VAL A 216 -5.58 -8.59 7.56
C VAL A 216 -4.41 -7.91 8.28
N CYS A 217 -3.69 -6.97 7.66
CA CYS A 217 -2.60 -6.23 8.33
C CYS A 217 -3.03 -5.48 9.60
N PHE A 218 -4.32 -5.14 9.70
CA PHE A 218 -4.87 -4.40 10.83
C PHE A 218 -5.43 -5.32 11.92
N THR A 219 -5.61 -6.61 11.65
CA THR A 219 -6.27 -7.56 12.59
C THR A 219 -5.37 -8.72 12.98
N GLU A 220 -4.41 -9.06 12.13
CA GLU A 220 -3.44 -10.14 12.30
C GLU A 220 -2.01 -9.61 12.15
N PRO A 221 -1.00 -10.37 12.57
CA PRO A 221 0.39 -10.03 12.35
C PRO A 221 0.73 -9.81 10.86
N LEU A 222 1.64 -8.87 10.57
CA LEU A 222 2.05 -8.53 9.20
C LEU A 222 2.57 -9.73 8.37
N HIS A 223 3.15 -10.74 9.01
CA HIS A 223 3.64 -11.94 8.33
C HIS A 223 2.50 -12.77 7.71
N ILE A 224 1.36 -12.90 8.40
CA ILE A 224 0.17 -13.60 7.88
C ILE A 224 -0.38 -12.86 6.65
N ALA A 225 -0.41 -11.53 6.69
CA ALA A 225 -0.82 -10.74 5.53
C ALA A 225 0.12 -10.94 4.33
N ASN A 226 1.42 -11.07 4.56
CA ASN A 226 2.40 -11.32 3.50
C ASN A 226 2.25 -12.71 2.87
N GLU A 227 1.97 -13.74 3.67
CA GLU A 227 1.65 -15.08 3.17
C GLU A 227 0.39 -15.05 2.29
N ASN A 228 -0.68 -14.39 2.75
CA ASN A 228 -1.90 -14.21 1.96
C ASN A 228 -1.65 -13.51 0.62
N ARG A 229 -0.71 -12.55 0.56
CA ARG A 229 -0.35 -11.87 -0.70
C ARG A 229 0.37 -12.78 -1.69
N LEU A 230 1.27 -13.64 -1.21
CA LEU A 230 1.93 -14.64 -2.06
C LEU A 230 0.92 -15.64 -2.63
N GLU A 231 0.02 -16.14 -1.80
CA GLU A 231 -1.05 -17.04 -2.24
C GLU A 231 -1.94 -16.35 -3.27
N ASN A 232 -2.31 -15.09 -3.01
CA ASN A 232 -3.13 -14.32 -3.93
C ASN A 232 -2.47 -14.09 -5.29
N GLU A 233 -1.16 -13.85 -5.32
CA GLU A 233 -0.43 -13.72 -6.58
C GLU A 233 -0.56 -15.00 -7.43
N ALA A 234 -0.37 -16.16 -6.81
CA ALA A 234 -0.50 -17.45 -7.51
C ALA A 234 -1.94 -17.67 -8.01
N LEU A 235 -2.94 -17.35 -7.17
CA LEU A 235 -4.36 -17.44 -7.54
C LEU A 235 -4.72 -16.51 -8.70
N ALA A 236 -4.27 -15.25 -8.65
CA ALA A 236 -4.51 -14.26 -9.69
C ALA A 236 -3.85 -14.67 -11.02
N LEU A 237 -2.60 -15.15 -10.98
CA LEU A 237 -1.94 -15.70 -12.17
C LEU A 237 -2.68 -16.89 -12.77
N ALA A 238 -3.17 -17.82 -11.94
CA ALA A 238 -3.94 -18.97 -12.40
C ALA A 238 -5.30 -18.58 -13.01
N ALA A 239 -5.86 -17.45 -12.58
CA ALA A 239 -7.09 -16.87 -13.14
C ALA A 239 -6.85 -15.99 -14.38
N GLY A 240 -5.59 -15.70 -14.73
CA GLY A 240 -5.24 -14.76 -15.81
C GLY A 240 -5.36 -13.28 -15.42
N ASP A 241 -5.55 -12.97 -14.14
CA ASP A 241 -5.60 -11.61 -13.61
C ASP A 241 -4.19 -11.09 -13.33
N VAL A 242 -3.56 -10.58 -14.40
CA VAL A 242 -2.19 -10.07 -14.34
C VAL A 242 -2.08 -8.84 -13.44
N THR A 243 -3.12 -8.00 -13.40
CA THR A 243 -3.14 -6.75 -12.63
C THR A 243 -3.10 -7.04 -11.13
N CYS A 244 -3.99 -7.90 -10.63
CA CYS A 244 -4.00 -8.28 -9.21
C CYS A 244 -2.75 -9.06 -8.81
N ALA A 245 -2.17 -9.87 -9.71
CA ALA A 245 -0.89 -10.52 -9.48
C ALA A 245 0.24 -9.49 -9.29
N CYS A 246 0.31 -8.47 -10.15
CA CYS A 246 1.27 -7.38 -10.01
C CYS A 246 1.08 -6.60 -8.68
N TYR A 247 -0.15 -6.25 -8.31
CA TYR A 247 -0.40 -5.56 -7.04
C TYR A 247 -0.01 -6.41 -5.82
N SER A 248 -0.33 -7.69 -5.84
CA SER A 248 0.04 -8.63 -4.77
C SER A 248 1.56 -8.75 -4.64
N ARG A 249 2.28 -8.82 -5.77
CA ARG A 249 3.75 -8.84 -5.80
C ARG A 249 4.35 -7.56 -5.22
N VAL A 250 3.78 -6.39 -5.54
CA VAL A 250 4.23 -5.10 -4.98
C VAL A 250 4.04 -5.08 -3.47
N MET A 251 2.84 -5.42 -3.00
CA MET A 251 2.52 -5.37 -1.57
C MET A 251 3.24 -6.45 -0.76
N TYR A 252 3.58 -7.59 -1.36
CA TYR A 252 4.43 -8.58 -0.72
C TYR A 252 5.87 -8.06 -0.53
N ALA A 253 6.46 -7.47 -1.58
CA ALA A 253 7.81 -6.92 -1.49
C ALA A 253 7.89 -5.73 -0.52
N SER A 254 6.88 -4.86 -0.49
CA SER A 254 6.79 -3.78 0.51
C SER A 254 6.55 -4.32 1.92
N GLY A 255 5.64 -5.28 2.06
CA GLY A 255 5.34 -5.93 3.34
C GLY A 255 6.53 -6.66 3.94
N ALA A 256 7.44 -7.21 3.13
CA ALA A 256 8.69 -7.80 3.62
C ALA A 256 9.61 -6.76 4.27
N PHE A 257 9.75 -5.59 3.65
CA PHE A 257 10.50 -4.46 4.22
C PHE A 257 9.88 -3.99 5.55
N TRP A 258 8.57 -3.74 5.54
CA TRP A 258 7.81 -3.23 6.68
C TRP A 258 7.58 -4.23 7.82
N SER A 259 7.78 -5.52 7.59
CA SER A 259 7.78 -6.55 8.64
C SER A 259 9.16 -6.77 9.26
N GLY A 260 10.18 -6.00 8.86
CA GLY A 260 11.53 -6.08 9.41
C GLY A 260 12.38 -7.21 8.83
N SER A 261 12.04 -7.72 7.65
CA SER A 261 12.93 -8.66 6.94
C SER A 261 14.30 -8.00 6.71
N LYS A 262 15.37 -8.81 6.76
CA LYS A 262 16.73 -8.34 6.48
C LYS A 262 16.77 -7.57 5.16
N LEU A 263 17.41 -6.40 5.15
CA LEU A 263 17.39 -5.50 3.99
C LEU A 263 17.94 -6.14 2.71
N SER A 264 18.88 -7.09 2.81
CA SER A 264 19.37 -7.86 1.65
C SER A 264 18.27 -8.71 1.00
N VAL A 265 17.42 -9.35 1.81
CA VAL A 265 16.27 -10.14 1.34
C VAL A 265 15.21 -9.21 0.75
N SER A 266 14.89 -8.11 1.44
CA SER A 266 13.95 -7.11 0.93
C SER A 266 14.41 -6.52 -0.41
N LEU A 267 15.70 -6.22 -0.56
CA LEU A 267 16.28 -5.74 -1.82
C LEU A 267 16.14 -6.78 -2.94
N GLU A 268 16.37 -8.06 -2.64
CA GLU A 268 16.18 -9.14 -3.61
C GLU A 268 14.72 -9.26 -4.05
N LEU A 269 13.78 -9.28 -3.10
CA LEU A 269 12.34 -9.36 -3.37
C LEU A 269 11.85 -8.19 -4.23
N VAL A 270 12.26 -6.97 -3.88
CA VAL A 270 11.96 -5.77 -4.67
C VAL A 270 12.56 -5.91 -6.08
N THR A 271 13.81 -6.32 -6.21
CA THR A 271 14.46 -6.49 -7.52
C THR A 271 13.75 -7.54 -8.38
N GLN A 272 13.35 -8.67 -7.80
CA GLN A 272 12.57 -9.70 -8.49
C GLN A 272 11.17 -9.19 -8.88
N GLY A 273 10.50 -8.47 -7.98
CA GLY A 273 9.21 -7.84 -8.22
C GLY A 273 9.28 -6.87 -9.39
N ARG A 274 10.26 -5.97 -9.42
CA ARG A 274 10.46 -5.04 -10.54
C ARG A 274 10.60 -5.74 -11.89
N ARG A 275 11.41 -6.81 -11.97
CA ARG A 275 11.53 -7.63 -13.20
C ARG A 275 10.18 -8.25 -13.58
N PHE A 276 9.44 -8.77 -12.61
CA PHE A 276 8.12 -9.34 -12.84
C PHE A 276 7.13 -8.31 -13.43
N LEU A 277 7.09 -7.11 -12.87
CA LEU A 277 6.23 -6.02 -13.32
C LEU A 277 6.61 -5.51 -14.70
N MET A 278 7.90 -5.25 -14.93
CA MET A 278 8.41 -4.77 -16.23
C MET A 278 8.12 -5.76 -17.36
N SER A 279 8.29 -7.07 -17.10
CA SER A 279 7.99 -8.11 -18.10
C SER A 279 6.51 -8.19 -18.51
N ARG A 280 5.62 -7.53 -17.74
CA ARG A 280 4.16 -7.50 -17.95
C ARG A 280 3.64 -6.11 -18.33
N GLY A 281 4.54 -5.13 -18.55
CA GLY A 281 4.16 -3.76 -18.89
C GLY A 281 3.46 -2.98 -17.76
N HIS A 282 3.63 -3.38 -16.50
CA HIS A 282 2.99 -2.73 -15.35
C HIS A 282 3.84 -1.58 -14.78
N ASP A 283 4.18 -0.64 -15.65
CA ASP A 283 5.12 0.45 -15.40
C ASP A 283 4.73 1.35 -14.22
N THR A 284 3.44 1.65 -14.07
CA THR A 284 2.89 2.47 -12.98
C THR A 284 3.13 1.84 -11.62
N SER A 285 3.03 0.52 -11.52
CA SER A 285 3.26 -0.23 -10.28
C SER A 285 4.75 -0.44 -10.00
N ASP A 286 5.61 -0.44 -11.05
CA ASP A 286 7.07 -0.50 -10.89
C ASP A 286 7.61 0.74 -10.16
N ASP A 287 6.96 1.90 -10.32
CA ASP A 287 7.41 3.14 -9.68
C ASP A 287 7.42 3.02 -8.14
N TYR A 288 6.45 2.33 -7.55
CA TYR A 288 6.44 2.06 -6.11
C TYR A 288 7.69 1.25 -5.72
N LEU A 289 7.96 0.14 -6.41
CA LEU A 289 9.10 -0.73 -6.11
C LEU A 289 10.44 -0.07 -6.41
N LEU A 290 10.52 0.80 -7.41
CA LEU A 290 11.69 1.62 -7.68
C LEU A 290 12.00 2.53 -6.48
N LEU A 291 11.00 3.23 -5.96
CA LEU A 291 11.15 4.12 -4.81
C LEU A 291 11.61 3.34 -3.57
N LEU A 292 10.97 2.20 -3.30
CA LEU A 292 11.34 1.35 -2.18
C LEU A 292 12.76 0.76 -2.34
N GLN A 293 13.13 0.35 -3.56
CA GLN A 293 14.49 -0.13 -3.85
C GLN A 293 15.53 0.94 -3.52
N HIS A 294 15.25 2.18 -3.90
CA HIS A 294 16.13 3.33 -3.66
C HIS A 294 16.33 3.60 -2.17
N ALA A 295 15.25 3.57 -1.39
CA ALA A 295 15.30 3.71 0.06
C ALA A 295 16.12 2.58 0.72
N ILE A 296 15.89 1.32 0.31
CA ILE A 296 16.64 0.17 0.83
C ILE A 296 18.14 0.28 0.54
N ILE A 297 18.52 0.66 -0.68
CA ILE A 297 19.94 0.80 -1.06
C ILE A 297 20.63 1.88 -0.20
N LYS A 298 19.96 3.00 0.05
CA LYS A 298 20.46 4.07 0.93
C LYS A 298 20.70 3.58 2.36
N LEU A 299 19.77 2.81 2.92
CA LEU A 299 19.89 2.25 4.27
C LEU A 299 21.02 1.22 4.36
N ILE A 300 21.22 0.41 3.32
CA ILE A 300 22.34 -0.55 3.26
C ILE A 300 23.68 0.16 3.13
N GLY A 301 23.78 1.26 2.37
CA GLY A 301 25.04 1.96 2.13
C GLY A 301 25.91 1.36 1.02
N SER A 302 25.32 0.62 0.08
CA SER A 302 26.08 0.06 -1.05
C SER A 302 26.53 1.17 -2.01
N ALA A 303 27.84 1.43 -2.06
CA ALA A 303 28.47 2.34 -3.03
C ALA A 303 28.44 1.80 -4.48
N GLU A 304 28.05 0.55 -4.70
CA GLU A 304 28.15 -0.14 -5.99
C GLU A 304 26.94 0.07 -6.90
N SER A 305 25.88 0.70 -6.43
CA SER A 305 24.71 0.86 -7.27
C SER A 305 24.91 2.06 -8.20
N LYS A 306 25.22 1.77 -9.48
CA LYS A 306 24.93 2.65 -10.63
C LYS A 306 23.41 2.89 -10.76
N THR A 307 22.73 3.24 -9.69
CA THR A 307 21.30 3.55 -9.67
C THR A 307 21.06 5.00 -10.05
N MET A 308 19.85 5.23 -10.53
CA MET A 308 19.25 6.57 -10.68
C MET A 308 19.54 7.43 -9.44
N THR A 309 19.95 8.67 -9.69
CA THR A 309 20.10 9.69 -8.65
C THR A 309 18.73 10.08 -8.08
N ASP A 310 18.70 10.72 -6.91
CA ASP A 310 17.47 11.33 -6.37
C ASP A 310 16.78 12.24 -7.40
N ARG A 311 17.56 12.92 -8.24
CA ARG A 311 17.05 13.76 -9.34
C ARG A 311 16.36 12.93 -10.41
N ASP A 312 16.96 11.83 -10.83
CA ASP A 312 16.39 10.95 -11.87
C ASP A 312 15.10 10.31 -11.38
N VAL A 313 15.05 9.86 -10.12
CA VAL A 313 13.84 9.33 -9.48
C VAL A 313 12.74 10.39 -9.45
N LYS A 314 13.05 11.60 -8.95
CA LYS A 314 12.09 12.71 -8.92
C LYS A 314 11.56 13.02 -10.33
N GLN A 315 12.44 13.14 -11.32
CA GLN A 315 12.04 13.46 -12.69
C GLN A 315 11.14 12.37 -13.28
N ARG A 316 11.43 11.09 -13.04
CA ARG A 316 10.58 9.98 -13.50
C ARG A 316 9.17 10.03 -12.89
N ILE A 317 9.06 10.24 -11.58
CA ILE A 317 7.76 10.28 -10.89
C ILE A 317 6.94 11.50 -11.35
N PHE A 318 7.56 12.68 -11.41
CA PHE A 318 6.87 13.92 -11.79
C PHE A 318 6.43 13.89 -13.26
N ASN A 319 7.22 13.30 -14.17
CA ASN A 319 6.84 13.20 -15.59
C ASN A 319 5.62 12.30 -15.82
N ARG A 320 5.41 11.29 -14.97
CA ARG A 320 4.30 10.33 -15.11
C ARG A 320 2.97 10.83 -14.55
N HIS A 321 2.95 11.94 -13.82
CA HIS A 321 1.73 12.54 -13.25
C HIS A 321 0.83 11.56 -12.48
N ASN A 322 1.42 10.54 -11.84
CA ASN A 322 0.68 9.56 -11.04
C ASN A 322 0.57 10.06 -9.58
N PRO A 323 -0.65 10.38 -9.09
CA PRO A 323 -0.84 10.87 -7.73
C PRO A 323 -0.36 9.91 -6.64
N HIS A 324 -0.61 8.60 -6.80
CA HIS A 324 -0.20 7.59 -5.84
C HIS A 324 1.33 7.45 -5.75
N ALA A 325 2.01 7.45 -6.90
CA ALA A 325 3.48 7.38 -6.91
C ALA A 325 4.12 8.63 -6.28
N LEU A 326 3.49 9.81 -6.43
CA LEU A 326 3.93 11.04 -5.80
C LEU A 326 3.76 11.02 -4.28
N GLU A 327 2.65 10.48 -3.79
CA GLU A 327 2.41 10.27 -2.35
C GLU A 327 3.48 9.35 -1.75
N VAL A 328 3.73 8.20 -2.38
CA VAL A 328 4.74 7.23 -1.94
C VAL A 328 6.14 7.84 -1.98
N TYR A 329 6.46 8.62 -3.02
CA TYR A 329 7.73 9.35 -3.11
C TYR A 329 7.91 10.29 -1.91
N ARG A 330 6.90 11.13 -1.61
CA ARG A 330 6.96 12.09 -0.49
C ARG A 330 7.13 11.37 0.84
N PHE A 331 6.35 10.32 1.08
CA PHE A 331 6.47 9.49 2.27
C PHE A 331 7.87 8.88 2.42
N LEU A 332 8.42 8.27 1.37
CA LEU A 332 9.74 7.66 1.45
C LEU A 332 10.84 8.71 1.65
N LYS A 333 10.69 9.93 1.12
CA LYS A 333 11.65 11.02 1.36
C LYS A 333 11.67 11.48 2.82
N ILE A 334 10.49 11.67 3.44
CA ILE A 334 10.42 12.02 4.87
C ILE A 334 10.92 10.86 5.73
N TYR A 335 10.57 9.61 5.40
CA TYR A 335 11.04 8.41 6.10
C TYR A 335 12.57 8.27 6.04
N GLU A 336 13.16 8.39 4.85
CA GLU A 336 14.63 8.35 4.66
C GLU A 336 15.33 9.44 5.47
N ALA A 337 14.82 10.67 5.43
CA ALA A 337 15.44 11.79 6.15
C ALA A 337 15.32 11.61 7.67
N PHE A 338 14.17 11.09 8.14
CA PHE A 338 13.95 10.81 9.54
C PHE A 338 14.86 9.69 10.05
N ILE A 339 14.82 8.53 9.39
CA ILE A 339 15.59 7.36 9.85
C ILE A 339 17.09 7.64 9.80
N LEU A 340 17.60 8.43 8.86
CA LEU A 340 19.02 8.81 8.78
C LEU A 340 19.43 10.00 9.68
N ASP A 341 18.52 10.54 10.49
CA ASP A 341 18.71 11.73 11.36
C ASP A 341 19.19 13.00 10.60
N ASP A 342 18.78 13.16 9.33
CA ASP A 342 19.03 14.39 8.54
C ASP A 342 17.92 15.41 8.80
N TYR A 343 18.08 16.19 9.87
CA TYR A 343 17.05 17.13 10.33
C TYR A 343 16.64 18.17 9.28
N ASN A 344 17.59 18.69 8.49
CA ASN A 344 17.28 19.71 7.48
C ASN A 344 16.42 19.14 6.35
N ARG A 345 16.79 17.97 5.83
CA ARG A 345 15.96 17.28 4.80
C ARG A 345 14.63 16.81 5.35
N MET A 346 14.59 16.40 6.62
CA MET A 346 13.37 15.96 7.31
C MET A 346 12.37 17.11 7.37
N LYS A 347 12.79 18.30 7.80
CA LYS A 347 11.93 19.48 7.86
C LYS A 347 11.41 19.93 6.48
N GLU A 348 12.26 19.93 5.46
CA GLU A 348 11.86 20.25 4.08
C GLU A 348 10.83 19.23 3.54
N SER A 349 11.12 17.94 3.70
CA SER A 349 10.25 16.86 3.23
C SER A 349 8.94 16.77 4.00
N ALA A 350 8.94 17.15 5.29
CA ALA A 350 7.74 17.24 6.10
C ALA A 350 6.77 18.26 5.51
N ILE A 351 7.22 19.45 5.13
CA ILE A 351 6.31 20.45 4.52
C ILE A 351 5.57 19.85 3.31
N GLU A 352 6.28 19.16 2.41
CA GLU A 352 5.65 18.50 1.25
C GLU A 352 4.70 17.35 1.62
N PHE A 353 5.04 16.56 2.64
CA PHE A 353 4.23 15.43 3.11
C PHE A 353 2.94 15.91 3.79
N PHE A 354 3.04 16.82 4.75
CA PHE A 354 1.89 17.30 5.55
C PHE A 354 0.97 18.25 4.76
N GLN A 355 1.48 18.97 3.76
CA GLN A 355 0.63 19.79 2.88
C GLN A 355 -0.21 18.95 1.90
N CYS A 356 0.15 17.69 1.67
CA CYS A 356 -0.56 16.83 0.75
C CYS A 356 -1.47 15.85 1.50
N ALA A 357 -2.72 16.26 1.71
CA ALA A 357 -3.79 15.39 2.16
C ALA A 357 -4.41 14.63 0.97
N ALA A 358 -3.62 13.82 0.25
CA ALA A 358 -4.23 12.84 -0.64
C ALA A 358 -4.97 11.82 0.22
N LYS A 359 -6.29 11.98 0.36
CA LYS A 359 -7.12 11.03 1.10
C LYS A 359 -7.28 9.77 0.25
N SER A 360 -6.62 8.69 0.64
CA SER A 360 -6.98 7.35 0.17
C SER A 360 -8.24 6.90 0.90
N TRP A 361 -9.27 6.54 0.15
CA TRP A 361 -10.47 5.89 0.71
C TRP A 361 -10.23 4.40 1.01
N VAL A 362 -9.18 3.80 0.43
CA VAL A 362 -8.75 2.43 0.76
C VAL A 362 -7.75 2.47 1.89
N LEU A 363 -8.04 1.69 2.92
CA LEU A 363 -7.09 1.44 3.99
C LEU A 363 -6.02 0.44 3.52
N THR A 364 -4.80 0.93 3.36
CA THR A 364 -3.61 0.11 2.99
C THR A 364 -2.59 0.06 4.14
N PRO A 365 -1.72 -0.96 4.21
CA PRO A 365 -0.73 -1.09 5.27
C PRO A 365 0.29 0.06 5.29
N ASN A 366 0.52 0.74 4.17
CA ASN A 366 1.41 1.90 4.11
C ASN A 366 0.94 3.02 5.04
N HIS A 367 -0.37 3.16 5.26
CA HIS A 367 -0.92 4.16 6.18
C HIS A 367 -0.40 3.97 7.62
N ILE A 368 -0.16 2.73 8.05
CA ILE A 368 0.39 2.44 9.38
C ILE A 368 1.75 3.15 9.54
N PHE A 369 2.61 3.04 8.52
CA PHE A 369 3.96 3.62 8.54
C PHE A 369 3.96 5.11 8.22
N HIS A 370 3.00 5.60 7.43
CA HIS A 370 2.76 7.03 7.23
C HIS A 370 2.41 7.71 8.56
N VAL A 371 1.46 7.14 9.32
CA VAL A 371 1.04 7.68 10.62
C VAL A 371 2.16 7.60 11.64
N LEU A 372 2.87 6.47 11.74
CA LEU A 372 4.01 6.34 12.64
C LEU A 372 5.09 7.38 12.33
N THR A 373 5.57 7.41 11.08
CA THR A 373 6.67 8.30 10.68
C THR A 373 6.24 9.76 10.78
N GLY A 374 5.02 10.09 10.33
CA GLY A 374 4.46 11.43 10.44
C GLY A 374 4.40 11.90 11.88
N GLY A 375 3.87 11.08 12.81
CA GLY A 375 3.80 11.42 14.22
C GLY A 375 5.18 11.66 14.85
N LEU A 376 6.14 10.75 14.62
CA LEU A 376 7.50 10.87 15.14
C LEU A 376 8.23 12.11 14.60
N VAL A 377 8.10 12.39 13.30
CA VAL A 377 8.70 13.58 12.68
C VAL A 377 8.05 14.86 13.21
N ALA A 378 6.73 14.88 13.36
CA ALA A 378 6.01 16.04 13.89
C ALA A 378 6.48 16.37 15.31
N PHE A 379 6.57 15.37 16.20
CA PHE A 379 7.12 15.56 17.55
C PHE A 379 8.59 16.00 17.54
N ARG A 380 9.42 15.43 16.67
CA ARG A 380 10.84 15.84 16.55
C ARG A 380 10.98 17.30 16.10
N ILE A 381 10.26 17.72 15.06
CA ILE A 381 10.30 19.12 14.58
C ILE A 381 9.71 20.06 15.63
N TYR A 382 8.65 19.65 16.33
CA TYR A 382 8.08 20.44 17.41
C TYR A 382 9.11 20.71 18.51
N ARG A 383 9.85 19.71 19.00
CA ARG A 383 10.88 19.91 20.04
C ARG A 383 11.96 20.94 19.66
N GLU A 384 12.29 21.01 18.37
CA GLU A 384 13.32 21.92 17.86
C GLU A 384 12.79 23.33 17.53
N THR A 385 11.49 23.46 17.23
CA THR A 385 10.91 24.72 16.72
C THR A 385 9.90 25.36 17.66
N ASN A 386 9.32 24.58 18.58
CA ASN A 386 8.21 24.93 19.45
C ASN A 386 6.99 25.51 18.72
N ILE A 387 6.77 25.12 17.45
CA ILE A 387 5.63 25.57 16.65
C ILE A 387 4.44 24.62 16.90
N ALA A 388 3.34 25.15 17.44
CA ALA A 388 2.16 24.39 17.84
C ALA A 388 1.55 23.51 16.72
N PHE A 389 1.65 23.94 15.45
CA PHE A 389 1.21 23.14 14.30
C PHE A 389 1.79 21.73 14.33
N TRP A 390 3.08 21.58 14.61
CA TRP A 390 3.73 20.27 14.62
C TRP A 390 3.28 19.41 15.80
N LEU A 391 3.04 20.02 16.97
CA LEU A 391 2.49 19.29 18.11
C LEU A 391 1.08 18.76 17.79
N GLU A 392 0.23 19.60 17.22
CA GLU A 392 -1.13 19.22 16.82
C GLU A 392 -1.11 18.06 15.80
N GLN A 393 -0.25 18.13 14.79
CA GLN A 393 -0.09 17.06 13.82
C GLN A 393 0.41 15.74 14.45
N GLY A 394 1.36 15.82 15.38
CA GLY A 394 1.85 14.65 16.13
C GLY A 394 0.73 14.00 16.96
N GLU A 395 -0.07 14.80 17.64
CA GLU A 395 -1.22 14.34 18.44
C GLU A 395 -2.32 13.72 17.56
N GLN A 396 -2.60 14.28 16.38
CA GLN A 396 -3.54 13.71 15.41
C GLN A 396 -3.10 12.32 14.93
N PHE A 397 -1.83 12.16 14.57
CA PHE A 397 -1.31 10.85 14.16
C PHE A 397 -1.29 9.84 15.32
N LYS A 398 -0.95 10.28 16.53
CA LYS A 398 -1.02 9.43 17.72
C LYS A 398 -2.45 8.93 17.96
N ALA A 399 -3.45 9.81 17.89
CA ALA A 399 -4.85 9.43 18.05
C ALA A 399 -5.30 8.43 16.98
N GLN A 400 -4.90 8.62 15.72
CA GLN A 400 -5.21 7.67 14.65
C GLN A 400 -4.61 6.28 14.91
N MET A 401 -3.36 6.22 15.37
CA MET A 401 -2.72 4.95 15.72
C MET A 401 -3.43 4.25 16.89
N GLN A 402 -3.91 5.01 17.88
CA GLN A 402 -4.67 4.48 19.03
C GLN A 402 -6.02 3.87 18.59
N ILE A 403 -6.76 4.55 17.71
CA ILE A 403 -8.00 3.99 17.12
C ILE A 403 -7.74 2.64 16.48
N TRP A 404 -6.64 2.52 15.71
CA TRP A 404 -6.27 1.26 15.09
C TRP A 404 -5.82 0.20 16.10
N ALA A 405 -5.13 0.57 17.18
CA ALA A 405 -4.74 -0.37 18.23
C ALA A 405 -5.93 -0.94 19.01
N GLU A 406 -6.96 -0.13 19.26
CA GLU A 406 -8.16 -0.56 20.01
C GLU A 406 -9.03 -1.55 19.22
N GLN A 407 -9.11 -1.36 17.90
CA GLN A 407 -9.91 -2.22 17.02
C GLN A 407 -9.10 -3.33 16.34
N GLY A 408 -7.78 -3.17 16.27
CA GLY A 408 -6.88 -4.04 15.52
C GLY A 408 -6.03 -4.97 16.39
N SER A 409 -4.95 -5.48 15.79
CA SER A 409 -4.03 -6.41 16.43
C SER A 409 -2.98 -5.70 17.29
N SER A 410 -2.82 -6.13 18.55
CA SER A 410 -1.71 -5.68 19.40
C SER A 410 -0.35 -5.95 18.76
N TRP A 411 -0.22 -7.05 18.00
CA TRP A 411 0.99 -7.45 17.28
C TRP A 411 1.53 -6.38 16.33
N THR A 412 0.64 -5.61 15.71
CA THR A 412 1.02 -4.60 14.72
C THR A 412 1.14 -3.21 15.34
N PHE A 413 0.28 -2.87 16.31
CA PHE A 413 0.09 -1.49 16.76
C PHE A 413 0.69 -1.16 18.13
N GLU A 414 0.84 -2.13 19.04
CA GLU A 414 1.18 -1.86 20.44
C GLU A 414 2.49 -1.06 20.57
N ASN A 415 3.56 -1.53 19.93
CA ASN A 415 4.86 -0.88 20.03
C ASN A 415 4.87 0.54 19.42
N LYS A 416 4.08 0.75 18.35
CA LYS A 416 3.93 2.05 17.67
C LYS A 416 3.17 3.05 18.53
N CYS A 417 2.09 2.62 19.16
CA CYS A 417 1.34 3.44 20.12
C CYS A 417 2.24 3.86 21.29
N LEU A 418 2.93 2.90 21.91
CA LEU A 418 3.82 3.16 23.04
C LEU A 418 4.93 4.16 22.66
N LEU A 419 5.52 4.00 21.47
CA LEU A 419 6.59 4.89 21.01
C LEU A 419 6.09 6.30 20.69
N LEU A 420 4.94 6.44 20.03
CA LEU A 420 4.32 7.75 19.78
C LEU A 420 3.92 8.46 21.07
N GLU A 421 3.43 7.70 22.06
CA GLU A 421 3.06 8.25 23.37
C GLU A 421 4.29 8.67 24.19
N ALA A 422 5.38 7.90 24.13
CA ALA A 422 6.66 8.29 24.73
C ALA A 422 7.17 9.61 24.14
N GLU A 423 7.19 9.73 22.81
CA GLU A 423 7.62 10.93 22.10
C GLU A 423 6.71 12.14 22.36
N ALA A 424 5.39 11.92 22.51
CA ALA A 424 4.45 12.95 22.90
C ALA A 424 4.74 13.46 24.32
N HIS A 425 4.94 12.55 25.29
CA HIS A 425 5.27 12.93 26.66
C HIS A 425 6.62 13.67 26.74
N PHE A 426 7.62 13.19 26.01
CA PHE A 426 8.91 13.85 25.93
C PHE A 426 8.78 15.26 25.35
N SER A 427 7.97 15.44 24.31
CA SER A 427 7.73 16.74 23.69
C SER A 427 6.99 17.72 24.59
N ASN A 428 6.28 17.24 25.62
CA ASN A 428 5.55 18.05 26.60
C ASN A 428 6.29 18.16 27.94
N ASP A 429 7.59 17.89 27.98
CA ASP A 429 8.46 17.91 29.18
C ASP A 429 7.99 16.97 30.31
N ARG A 430 7.21 15.92 30.00
CA ARG A 430 6.73 14.91 30.96
C ARG A 430 7.67 13.70 31.01
N ILE A 431 8.90 13.95 31.44
CA ILE A 431 10.00 12.99 31.43
C ILE A 431 9.65 11.68 32.16
N ASP A 432 9.06 11.78 33.36
CA ASP A 432 8.71 10.62 34.19
C ASP A 432 7.72 9.65 33.52
N LEU A 433 6.87 10.16 32.63
CA LEU A 433 5.90 9.36 31.90
C LEU A 433 6.49 8.77 30.62
N ALA A 434 7.44 9.47 29.98
CA ALA A 434 8.05 9.03 28.73
C ALA A 434 8.97 7.81 28.91
N GLN A 435 9.79 7.81 29.96
CA GLN A 435 10.78 6.75 30.21
C GLN A 435 10.20 5.33 30.19
N PRO A 436 9.19 4.97 31.01
CA PRO A 436 8.67 3.60 31.03
C PRO A 436 7.99 3.19 29.71
N LEU A 437 7.56 4.15 28.89
CA LEU A 437 6.93 3.85 27.60
C LEU A 437 7.96 3.44 26.54
N TYR A 438 9.16 4.02 26.55
CA TYR A 438 10.25 3.57 25.67
C TYR A 438 10.61 2.10 25.93
N ASP A 439 10.80 1.71 27.19
CA ASP A 439 11.15 0.32 27.56
C ASP A 439 10.07 -0.68 27.15
N ARG A 440 8.80 -0.28 27.31
CA ARG A 440 7.65 -1.08 26.87
C ARG A 440 7.58 -1.17 25.34
N ALA A 441 7.82 -0.08 24.62
CA ALA A 441 7.84 -0.07 23.16
C ALA A 441 8.93 -1.00 22.60
N ILE A 442 10.14 -0.95 23.18
CA ILE A 442 11.26 -1.83 22.86
C ILE A 442 10.89 -3.30 23.11
N SER A 443 10.35 -3.58 24.30
CA SER A 443 9.95 -4.94 24.69
C SER A 443 8.88 -5.50 23.75
N SER A 444 7.87 -4.70 23.40
CA SER A 444 6.81 -5.09 22.46
C SER A 444 7.37 -5.34 21.05
N ALA A 445 8.21 -4.44 20.52
CA ALA A 445 8.84 -4.61 19.21
C ALA A 445 9.69 -5.88 19.13
N LYS A 446 10.41 -6.22 20.22
CA LYS A 446 11.20 -7.44 20.35
C LYS A 446 10.33 -8.69 20.38
N ILE A 447 9.24 -8.70 21.16
CA ILE A 447 8.28 -9.83 21.23
C ILE A 447 7.67 -10.09 19.86
N HIS A 448 7.33 -9.03 19.11
CA HIS A 448 6.75 -9.11 17.78
C HIS A 448 7.79 -9.30 16.66
N MET A 449 9.07 -9.44 17.00
CA MET A 449 10.19 -9.66 16.07
C MET A 449 10.38 -8.55 15.02
N LEU A 450 9.99 -7.32 15.34
CA LEU A 450 10.12 -6.15 14.47
C LEU A 450 11.49 -5.49 14.68
N VAL A 451 12.57 -6.11 14.17
CA VAL A 451 13.97 -5.69 14.42
C VAL A 451 14.25 -4.21 14.11
N HIS A 452 13.66 -3.68 13.04
CA HIS A 452 13.83 -2.30 12.61
C HIS A 452 13.11 -1.30 13.53
N GLU A 453 11.94 -1.66 14.04
CA GLU A 453 11.21 -0.84 15.01
C GLU A 453 11.81 -0.96 16.41
N GLU A 454 12.39 -2.12 16.76
CA GLU A 454 13.20 -2.30 17.97
C GLU A 454 14.43 -1.37 17.92
N ALA A 455 15.15 -1.33 16.80
CA ALA A 455 16.30 -0.43 16.60
C ALA A 455 15.90 1.05 16.75
N LEU A 456 14.80 1.45 16.11
CA LEU A 456 14.29 2.82 16.17
C LEU A 456 13.87 3.20 17.60
N ALA A 457 13.18 2.31 18.31
CA ALA A 457 12.76 2.56 19.69
C ALA A 457 13.97 2.72 20.63
N TYR A 458 15.01 1.89 20.50
CA TYR A 458 16.27 2.06 21.22
C TYR A 458 16.93 3.42 20.89
N GLU A 459 16.99 3.81 19.62
CA GLU A 459 17.61 5.08 19.22
C GLU A 459 16.86 6.29 19.80
N LEU A 460 15.53 6.28 19.76
CA LEU A 460 14.71 7.36 20.31
C LEU A 460 14.81 7.43 21.84
N ALA A 461 14.82 6.28 22.52
CA ALA A 461 15.08 6.21 23.95
C ALA A 461 16.47 6.74 24.31
N ALA A 462 17.49 6.42 23.52
CA ALA A 462 18.85 6.92 23.71
C ALA A 462 18.93 8.45 23.56
N ASN A 463 18.23 9.02 22.57
CA ASN A 463 18.09 10.47 22.39
C ASN A 463 17.37 11.13 23.58
N PHE A 464 16.34 10.47 24.13
CA PHE A 464 15.65 10.93 25.34
C PHE A 464 16.60 11.01 26.53
N PHE A 465 17.32 9.91 26.85
CA PHE A 465 18.28 9.90 27.96
C PHE A 465 19.45 10.87 27.76
N PHE A 466 19.89 11.06 26.52
CA PHE A 466 20.90 12.07 26.20
C PHE A 466 20.41 13.48 26.58
N ASN A 467 19.18 13.83 26.19
CA ASN A 467 18.61 15.15 26.45
C ASN A 467 18.26 15.36 27.93
N THR A 468 18.02 14.30 28.70
CA THR A 468 17.83 14.36 30.16
C THR A 468 19.15 14.25 30.95
N SER A 469 20.30 14.27 30.27
CA SER A 469 21.65 14.21 30.84
C SER A 469 22.05 12.88 31.50
N ASP A 470 21.33 11.79 31.22
CA ASP A 470 21.74 10.42 31.60
C ASP A 470 22.57 9.79 30.46
N PHE A 471 23.83 10.22 30.37
CA PHE A 471 24.73 9.84 29.27
C PHE A 471 25.15 8.36 29.29
N LEU A 472 25.16 7.71 30.47
CA LEU A 472 25.53 6.30 30.58
C LEU A 472 24.41 5.43 30.01
N THR A 473 23.18 5.62 30.48
CA THR A 473 22.01 4.92 29.94
C THR A 473 21.84 5.24 28.45
N SER A 474 22.02 6.50 28.05
CA SER A 474 21.99 6.88 26.63
C SER A 474 22.98 6.06 25.77
N LEU A 475 24.22 5.87 26.22
CA LEU A 475 25.23 5.07 25.50
C LEU A 475 24.81 3.59 25.39
N GLU A 476 24.25 3.00 26.44
CA GLU A 476 23.76 1.62 26.44
C GLU A 476 22.66 1.43 25.38
N TYR A 477 21.66 2.31 25.36
CA TYR A 477 20.56 2.26 24.39
C TYR A 477 21.05 2.52 22.96
N TYR A 478 21.97 3.45 22.75
CA TYR A 478 22.58 3.69 21.44
C TYR A 478 23.35 2.47 20.91
N THR A 479 24.07 1.78 21.80
CA THR A 479 24.80 0.56 21.44
C THR A 479 23.84 -0.55 21.02
N ALA A 480 22.76 -0.75 21.77
CA ALA A 480 21.69 -1.68 21.40
C ALA A 480 21.02 -1.30 20.06
N ALA A 481 20.72 -0.01 19.84
CA ALA A 481 20.17 0.47 18.57
C ALA A 481 21.10 0.13 17.39
N HIS A 482 22.40 0.39 17.54
CA HIS A 482 23.40 0.09 16.53
C HIS A 482 23.43 -1.41 16.18
N GLU A 483 23.47 -2.29 17.18
CA GLU A 483 23.43 -3.74 16.96
C GLU A 483 22.18 -4.18 16.19
N LYS A 484 21.02 -3.60 16.51
CA LYS A 484 19.75 -3.92 15.84
C LYS A 484 19.69 -3.41 14.41
N TYR A 485 20.23 -2.22 14.13
CA TYR A 485 20.39 -1.76 12.74
C TYR A 485 21.34 -2.66 11.94
N CYS A 486 22.44 -3.13 12.53
CA CYS A 486 23.32 -4.13 11.91
C CYS A 486 22.58 -5.45 11.67
N GLN A 487 21.78 -5.93 12.63
CA GLN A 487 20.99 -7.16 12.49
C GLN A 487 19.96 -7.06 11.35
N TRP A 488 19.32 -5.89 11.20
CA TRP A 488 18.41 -5.60 10.09
C TRP A 488 19.13 -5.46 8.74
N GLY A 489 20.42 -5.10 8.76
CA GLY A 489 21.26 -4.90 7.58
C GLY A 489 21.31 -3.45 7.08
N ALA A 490 20.89 -2.49 7.91
CA ALA A 490 20.92 -1.05 7.62
C ALA A 490 22.30 -0.45 7.94
N TYR A 491 23.34 -0.91 7.26
CA TYR A 491 24.72 -0.58 7.62
C TYR A 491 25.06 0.91 7.48
N ALA A 492 24.54 1.62 6.47
CA ALA A 492 24.74 3.07 6.39
C ALA A 492 24.10 3.81 7.55
N LYS A 493 22.92 3.36 8.02
CA LYS A 493 22.29 3.92 9.22
C LYS A 493 23.12 3.61 10.46
N ALA A 494 23.55 2.36 10.64
CA ALA A 494 24.40 1.96 11.76
C ALA A 494 25.70 2.78 11.81
N ASP A 495 26.39 2.93 10.67
CA ASP A 495 27.61 3.74 10.55
C ASP A 495 27.36 5.22 10.85
N SER A 496 26.24 5.77 10.37
CA SER A 496 25.84 7.15 10.66
C SER A 496 25.59 7.36 12.16
N LEU A 497 24.86 6.42 12.78
CA LEU A 497 24.57 6.44 14.22
C LEU A 497 25.86 6.35 15.04
N TYR A 498 26.78 5.45 14.68
CA TYR A 498 28.07 5.30 15.34
C TYR A 498 28.89 6.60 15.32
N LYS A 499 28.95 7.30 14.18
CA LYS A 499 29.61 8.62 14.08
C LYS A 499 28.92 9.66 14.96
N SER A 500 27.58 9.70 14.95
CA SER A 500 26.80 10.63 15.79
C SER A 500 27.04 10.39 17.28
N ILE A 501 27.09 9.13 17.72
CA ILE A 501 27.42 8.73 19.10
C ILE A 501 28.80 9.27 19.49
N GLN A 502 29.80 9.07 18.63
CA GLN A 502 31.15 9.58 18.89
C GLN A 502 31.17 11.10 19.01
N GLU A 503 30.49 11.83 18.14
CA GLU A 503 30.45 13.29 18.19
C GLU A 503 29.70 13.82 19.43
N LYS A 504 28.56 13.21 19.77
CA LYS A 504 27.70 13.65 20.88
C LYS A 504 28.25 13.29 22.26
N LEU A 505 28.76 12.07 22.45
CA LEU A 505 29.05 11.51 23.77
C LEU A 505 30.54 11.56 24.18
N THR A 506 31.48 11.64 23.23
CA THR A 506 32.93 11.71 23.56
C THR A 506 33.28 12.88 24.51
N PRO A 507 32.68 14.08 24.39
CA PRO A 507 32.97 15.18 25.32
C PRO A 507 32.56 14.90 26.79
N PHE A 508 31.55 14.05 27.01
CA PHE A 508 30.96 13.81 28.33
C PHE A 508 31.47 12.52 28.99
N LEU A 509 31.95 11.56 28.21
CA LEU A 509 32.51 10.31 28.73
C LEU A 509 33.98 10.46 29.17
N GLY A 510 34.70 11.47 28.65
CA GLY A 510 36.07 11.79 29.05
C GLY A 510 36.21 12.31 30.49
N THR A 511 35.13 12.80 31.11
CA THR A 511 35.11 13.29 32.51
C THR A 511 34.71 12.20 33.51
N LEU A 512 34.16 11.07 33.06
CA LEU A 512 33.77 9.91 33.88
C LEU A 512 34.92 8.90 34.10
N SER A 513 36.17 9.38 34.07
CA SER A 513 37.39 8.57 34.18
C SER A 513 37.55 7.93 35.57
N ALA A 514 36.82 6.84 35.81
CA ALA A 514 37.20 5.77 36.71
C ALA A 514 37.09 4.39 36.06
N HIS A 515 36.38 4.24 34.93
CA HIS A 515 36.40 3.03 34.10
C HIS A 515 36.67 3.39 32.64
N PRO A 516 37.78 2.95 32.05
CA PRO A 516 37.99 3.05 30.61
C PRO A 516 37.14 1.97 29.95
N ILE A 517 35.82 2.19 29.89
CA ILE A 517 35.04 1.60 28.81
C ILE A 517 35.51 2.36 27.57
N SER A 518 36.59 1.87 26.97
CA SER A 518 36.98 2.38 25.69
C SER A 518 35.76 2.14 24.81
N ILE A 519 35.19 3.22 24.26
CA ILE A 519 34.18 3.17 23.20
C ILE A 519 34.65 2.20 22.08
N ARG A 520 35.96 1.94 21.97
CA ARG A 520 36.59 0.91 21.12
C ARG A 520 36.34 -0.56 21.48
N ASN A 521 35.97 -0.91 22.72
CA ASN A 521 35.83 -2.30 23.17
C ASN A 521 34.37 -2.78 23.19
N GLU A 522 33.41 -1.90 23.50
CA GLU A 522 31.97 -2.23 23.44
C GLU A 522 31.39 -1.93 22.06
N LEU A 523 31.82 -0.86 21.40
CA LEU A 523 31.56 -0.62 19.98
C LEU A 523 32.82 -0.99 19.19
N GLN A 524 33.19 -2.27 19.18
CA GLN A 524 34.06 -2.75 18.09
C GLN A 524 33.28 -2.52 16.80
N HIS A 525 33.75 -1.61 15.95
CA HIS A 525 33.28 -1.46 14.58
C HIS A 525 33.28 -2.87 13.97
N PRO A 526 32.13 -3.55 13.82
CA PRO A 526 32.15 -4.76 13.05
C PRO A 526 32.51 -4.25 11.67
N ARG A 527 33.53 -4.82 11.04
CA ARG A 527 33.59 -4.78 9.59
C ARG A 527 32.32 -5.51 9.13
N CYS A 528 31.19 -4.81 9.07
CA CYS A 528 29.96 -5.31 8.44
C CYS A 528 30.21 -5.63 6.95
N TYR A 529 31.37 -5.21 6.43
CA TYR A 529 31.96 -5.61 5.17
C TYR A 529 33.06 -6.67 5.33
N SER A 530 32.71 -7.93 5.62
CA SER A 530 33.45 -9.16 5.22
C SER A 530 32.73 -10.35 5.85
N GLU A 531 32.19 -11.36 5.14
CA GLU A 531 32.88 -12.25 4.21
C GLU A 531 31.89 -12.78 3.15
N GLY A 532 32.19 -12.59 1.86
CA GLY A 532 31.37 -13.17 0.78
C GLY A 532 31.91 -12.97 -0.63
N ASP A 533 32.49 -11.81 -0.95
CA ASP A 533 32.69 -11.43 -2.36
C ASP A 533 34.15 -11.23 -2.82
N HIS A 534 35.14 -11.60 -2.02
CA HIS A 534 36.56 -11.43 -2.38
C HIS A 534 37.26 -12.65 -3.00
N ARG A 535 36.55 -13.73 -3.34
CA ARG A 535 37.16 -14.90 -4.01
C ARG A 535 37.19 -14.90 -5.54
N LYS A 536 36.90 -13.77 -6.22
CA LYS A 536 36.99 -13.68 -7.70
C LYS A 536 38.01 -12.68 -8.27
N ARG A 537 38.94 -12.15 -7.46
CA ARG A 537 40.08 -11.37 -7.97
C ARG A 537 41.41 -12.01 -7.60
N LYS A 538 41.69 -13.19 -8.15
CA LYS A 538 43.04 -13.74 -8.32
C LYS A 538 42.98 -14.94 -9.26
N GLN A 539 42.70 -14.66 -10.54
CA GLN A 539 43.14 -15.44 -11.71
C GLN A 539 42.54 -14.80 -12.96
N ARG A 540 43.26 -13.83 -13.52
CA ARG A 540 43.41 -13.59 -14.96
C ARG A 540 44.55 -12.60 -15.16
#